data_AF-A0A534GIR2-F1
#
_entry.id   AF-A0A534GIR2-F1
#
_cell.length_a   1.000
_cell.length_b   1.000
_cell.length_c   1.000
_cell.angle_alpha   90.00
_cell.angle_beta   90.00
_cell.angle_gamma   90.00
#
_symmetry.space_group_name_H-M   'P 1'
#
loop_
_entity.id
_entity.type
_entity.pdbx_description
1 polymer ?
#
loop_
_entity_poly.entity_id
_entity_poly.type
_entity_poly.pdbx_seq_one_letter_code
_entity_poly.pdbx_strand_id
1 'polypeptide(L)'
;MPGPGALRRPALPDMPGALRALARASHFLLYVFMIAAPASGWLVMSLRHQRTSVFGLFTWAWPTVPALASMPHAQRQLWHDELLPLHTRLSYLGMALLVPHVLAALWHHLIRHDDVLSRMLPRIAAERRGAGSST
;
A
#
# COMPACT_ATOMS: atom_id res chain seq x y z
N MET A 1 33.88 -25.26 11.26
CA MET A 1 33.57 -23.88 10.83
C MET A 1 32.28 -23.90 9.98
N PRO A 2 31.08 -23.76 10.56
CA PRO A 2 29.83 -23.69 9.79
C PRO A 2 29.65 -22.27 9.19
N GLY A 3 29.38 -22.20 7.89
CA GLY A 3 29.32 -20.94 7.12
C GLY A 3 28.12 -20.03 7.44
N PRO A 4 28.17 -18.76 6.99
CA PRO A 4 27.15 -17.75 7.30
C PRO A 4 25.77 -18.20 6.83
N GLY A 5 24.82 -18.19 7.77
CA GLY A 5 23.44 -18.60 7.58
C GLY A 5 22.76 -17.80 6.46
N ALA A 6 22.71 -18.40 5.28
CA ALA A 6 21.90 -17.92 4.18
C ALA A 6 20.47 -17.70 4.68
N LEU A 7 19.95 -16.48 4.53
CA LEU A 7 18.56 -16.13 4.76
C LEU A 7 17.68 -16.90 3.77
N ARG A 8 17.47 -18.19 4.02
CA ARG A 8 16.64 -19.06 3.19
C ARG A 8 15.21 -18.58 3.37
N ARG A 9 14.69 -17.85 2.37
CA ARG A 9 13.27 -17.50 2.32
C ARG A 9 12.48 -18.81 2.47
N PRO A 10 11.50 -18.89 3.38
CA PRO A 10 10.69 -20.08 3.56
C PRO A 10 10.10 -20.52 2.22
N ALA A 11 10.11 -21.83 1.95
CA ALA A 11 9.50 -22.38 0.75
C ALA A 11 8.06 -21.86 0.61
N LEU A 12 7.66 -21.49 -0.61
CA LEU A 12 6.29 -21.11 -0.86
C LEU A 12 5.39 -22.32 -0.57
N PRO A 13 4.22 -22.13 0.06
CA PRO A 13 3.25 -23.20 0.21
C PRO A 13 2.89 -23.74 -1.18
N ASP A 14 2.61 -25.04 -1.26
CA ASP A 14 2.21 -25.67 -2.51
C ASP A 14 0.85 -25.08 -2.93
N MET A 15 0.87 -24.19 -3.92
CA MET A 15 -0.30 -23.47 -4.42
C MET A 15 -0.45 -23.67 -5.92
N PRO A 16 -1.68 -23.90 -6.41
CA PRO A 16 -1.95 -23.93 -7.84
C PRO A 16 -1.41 -22.67 -8.52
N GLY A 17 -0.82 -22.82 -9.72
CA GLY A 17 -0.17 -21.73 -10.44
C GLY A 17 -1.09 -20.50 -10.64
N ALA A 18 -2.39 -20.73 -10.83
CA ALA A 18 -3.41 -19.68 -10.94
C ALA A 18 -3.55 -18.84 -9.66
N LEU A 19 -3.64 -19.48 -8.48
CA LEU A 19 -3.72 -18.78 -7.19
C LEU A 19 -2.44 -17.96 -6.94
N ARG A 20 -1.28 -18.51 -7.30
CA ARG A 20 0.00 -17.80 -7.18
C ARG A 20 0.07 -16.57 -8.09
N ALA A 21 -0.48 -16.66 -9.31
CA ALA A 21 -0.57 -15.51 -10.22
C ALA A 21 -1.52 -14.44 -9.68
N LEU A 22 -2.68 -14.84 -9.17
CA LEU A 22 -3.66 -13.93 -8.56
C LEU A 22 -3.06 -13.20 -7.35
N ALA A 23 -2.37 -13.90 -6.45
CA ALA A 23 -1.72 -13.31 -5.29
C ALA A 23 -0.68 -12.25 -5.67
N ARG A 24 0.12 -12.50 -6.73
CA ARG A 24 1.07 -11.51 -7.27
C ARG A 24 0.37 -10.31 -7.88
N ALA A 25 -0.69 -10.54 -8.66
CA ALA A 25 -1.47 -9.48 -9.28
C ALA A 25 -2.11 -8.56 -8.22
N SER A 26 -2.70 -9.13 -7.16
CA SER A 26 -3.26 -8.34 -6.05
C SER A 26 -2.21 -7.47 -5.37
N HIS A 27 -1.03 -8.01 -5.04
CA HIS A 27 0.04 -7.22 -4.43
C HIS A 27 0.54 -6.11 -5.37
N PHE A 28 0.72 -6.43 -6.65
CA PHE A 28 1.13 -5.45 -7.65
C PHE A 28 0.12 -4.30 -7.76
N LEU A 29 -1.18 -4.62 -7.87
CA LEU A 29 -2.26 -3.64 -7.93
C LEU A 29 -2.30 -2.76 -6.68
N LEU A 30 -2.13 -3.34 -5.49
CA LEU A 30 -2.08 -2.58 -4.24
C LEU A 30 -0.87 -1.64 -4.19
N TYR A 31 0.30 -2.05 -4.68
CA TYR A 31 1.47 -1.17 -4.75
C TYR A 31 1.28 -0.01 -5.74
N VAL A 32 0.72 -0.29 -6.92
CA VAL A 32 0.38 0.76 -7.89
C VAL A 32 -0.63 1.73 -7.27
N PHE A 33 -1.67 1.22 -6.61
CA PHE A 33 -2.67 2.02 -5.91
C PHE A 33 -2.06 2.88 -4.81
N MET A 34 -1.17 2.33 -3.97
CA MET A 34 -0.49 3.05 -2.90
C MET A 34 0.34 4.24 -3.39
N ILE A 35 0.75 4.27 -4.66
CA ILE A 35 1.45 5.40 -5.25
C ILE A 35 0.46 6.35 -5.94
N ALA A 36 -0.45 5.81 -6.75
CA ALA A 36 -1.40 6.60 -7.55
C ALA A 36 -2.41 7.37 -6.69
N ALA A 37 -2.92 6.77 -5.61
CA ALA A 37 -3.90 7.41 -4.74
C ALA A 37 -3.34 8.66 -4.02
N PRO A 38 -2.21 8.61 -3.31
CA PRO A 38 -1.63 9.81 -2.71
C PRO A 38 -1.10 10.79 -3.76
N ALA A 39 -0.54 10.33 -4.88
CA ALA A 39 -0.09 11.22 -5.95
C ALA A 39 -1.25 12.04 -6.53
N SER A 40 -2.39 11.41 -6.82
CA SER A 40 -3.58 12.12 -7.31
C SER A 40 -4.12 13.13 -6.29
N GLY A 41 -4.19 12.77 -5.00
CA GLY A 41 -4.63 13.69 -3.94
C GLY A 41 -3.68 14.89 -3.78
N TRP A 42 -2.37 14.64 -3.87
CA TRP A 42 -1.36 15.70 -3.81
C TRP A 42 -1.45 16.66 -5.00
N LEU A 43 -1.72 16.17 -6.21
CA LEU A 43 -1.95 17.01 -7.38
C LEU A 43 -3.19 17.90 -7.22
N VAL A 44 -4.30 17.35 -6.72
CA VAL A 44 -5.53 18.14 -6.41
C VAL A 44 -5.22 19.25 -5.41
N MET A 45 -4.47 18.94 -4.33
CA MET A 45 -4.06 19.94 -3.34
C MET A 45 -3.13 21.01 -3.93
N SER A 46 -2.24 20.63 -4.84
CA SER A 46 -1.31 21.55 -5.50
C SER A 46 -2.01 22.59 -6.37
N LEU A 47 -3.14 22.24 -7.01
CA LEU A 47 -3.91 23.16 -7.85
C LEU A 47 -4.63 24.25 -7.06
N ARG A 48 -5.01 23.97 -5.81
CA ARG A 48 -5.78 24.90 -4.97
C ARG A 48 -4.95 25.91 -4.20
N HIS A 49 -3.61 25.78 -4.15
CA HIS A 49 -2.72 26.61 -3.31
C HIS A 49 -3.18 26.77 -1.86
N GLN A 50 -3.86 25.76 -1.31
CA GLN A 50 -4.39 25.82 0.03
C GLN A 50 -3.28 25.47 1.04
N ARG A 51 -3.16 26.28 2.09
CA ARG A 51 -2.37 25.90 3.26
C ARG A 51 -3.19 24.88 4.04
N THR A 52 -2.64 23.70 4.30
CA THR A 52 -3.32 22.71 5.13
C THR A 52 -2.87 22.83 6.57
N SER A 53 -3.84 22.84 7.47
CA SER A 53 -3.57 22.74 8.90
C SER A 53 -3.32 21.28 9.25
N VAL A 54 -2.16 21.01 9.82
CA VAL A 54 -1.80 19.68 10.30
C VAL A 54 -2.35 19.54 11.71
N PHE A 55 -3.42 18.75 11.85
CA PHE A 55 -4.13 18.50 13.12
C PHE A 55 -4.61 19.75 13.86
N GLY A 56 -4.76 20.90 13.20
CA GLY A 56 -5.14 22.16 13.85
C GLY A 56 -4.00 22.87 14.58
N LEU A 57 -2.80 22.28 14.62
CA LEU A 57 -1.69 22.73 15.45
C LEU A 57 -0.71 23.64 14.69
N PHE A 58 -0.51 23.38 13.40
CA PHE A 58 0.39 24.18 12.56
C PHE A 58 -0.10 24.21 11.11
N THR A 59 -0.08 25.40 10.52
CA THR A 59 -0.43 25.61 9.11
C THR A 59 0.80 25.37 8.26
N TRP A 60 0.88 24.20 7.62
CA TRP A 60 1.99 23.83 6.75
C TRP A 60 1.61 24.07 5.28
N ALA A 61 2.51 24.74 4.55
CA ALA A 61 2.40 24.85 3.11
C ALA A 61 3.10 23.63 2.50
N TRP A 62 2.33 22.63 2.07
CA TRP A 62 2.90 21.51 1.34
C TRP A 62 3.57 21.99 0.04
N PRO A 63 4.68 21.35 -0.39
CA PRO A 63 5.33 21.70 -1.64
C PRO A 63 4.32 21.59 -2.78
N THR A 64 4.10 22.69 -3.48
CA THR A 64 3.28 22.73 -4.69
C THR A 64 4.14 22.35 -5.88
N VAL A 65 3.57 21.62 -6.84
CA VAL A 65 4.28 21.33 -8.09
C VAL A 65 4.47 22.66 -8.85
N PRO A 66 5.71 23.10 -9.13
CA PRO A 66 5.97 24.42 -9.71
C PRO A 66 5.24 24.64 -11.04
N ALA A 67 5.19 23.60 -11.88
CA ALA A 67 4.50 23.64 -13.17
C ALA A 67 2.99 23.89 -13.02
N LEU A 68 2.35 23.35 -11.97
CA LEU A 68 0.93 23.59 -11.69
C LEU A 68 0.72 24.97 -11.06
N ALA A 69 1.65 25.43 -10.24
CA ALA A 69 1.59 26.73 -9.58
C ALA A 69 1.65 27.91 -10.57
N SER A 70 2.43 27.78 -11.63
CA SER A 70 2.58 28.80 -12.68
C SER A 70 1.43 28.84 -13.70
N MET A 71 0.46 27.91 -13.62
CA MET A 71 -0.63 27.84 -14.60
C MET A 71 -1.70 28.94 -14.39
N PRO A 72 -2.28 29.47 -15.49
CA PRO A 72 -3.45 30.33 -15.42
C PRO A 72 -4.61 29.68 -14.66
N HIS A 73 -5.42 30.49 -13.97
CA HIS A 73 -6.54 30.00 -13.15
C HIS A 73 -7.48 29.08 -13.91
N ALA A 74 -7.86 29.43 -15.14
CA ALA A 74 -8.74 28.63 -15.98
C ALA A 74 -8.18 27.22 -16.26
N GLN A 75 -6.88 27.09 -16.50
CA GLN A 75 -6.23 25.79 -16.70
C GLN A 75 -6.19 24.98 -15.40
N ARG A 76 -5.87 25.62 -14.26
CA ARG A 76 -5.88 24.94 -12.96
C ARG A 76 -7.25 24.39 -12.60
N GLN A 77 -8.31 25.14 -12.91
CA GLN A 77 -9.69 24.71 -12.69
C GLN A 77 -10.03 23.48 -13.53
N LEU A 78 -9.68 23.47 -14.82
CA LEU A 78 -9.88 22.31 -15.70
C LEU A 78 -9.18 21.06 -15.16
N TRP A 79 -7.90 21.17 -14.77
CA TRP A 79 -7.17 20.03 -14.21
C TRP A 79 -7.74 19.56 -12.87
N HIS A 80 -8.24 20.48 -12.04
CA HIS A 80 -8.86 20.14 -10.77
C HIS A 80 -10.14 19.33 -10.99
N ASP A 81 -10.97 19.77 -11.94
CA ASP A 81 -12.26 19.15 -12.25
C ASP A 81 -12.11 17.75 -12.86
N GLU A 82 -10.95 17.43 -13.45
CA GLU A 82 -10.60 16.07 -13.90
C GLU A 82 -9.97 15.21 -12.79
N LEU A 83 -9.04 15.78 -12.02
CA LEU A 83 -8.27 15.03 -11.02
C LEU A 83 -9.08 14.70 -9.76
N LEU A 84 -10.02 15.56 -9.35
CA LEU A 84 -10.82 15.31 -8.16
C LEU A 84 -11.74 14.07 -8.34
N PRO A 85 -12.51 13.93 -9.45
CA PRO A 85 -13.25 12.70 -9.73
C PRO A 85 -12.36 11.47 -9.90
N LEU A 86 -11.16 11.63 -10.49
CA LEU A 86 -10.20 10.54 -10.60
C LEU A 86 -9.76 10.06 -9.20
N HIS A 87 -9.39 10.96 -8.30
CA HIS A 87 -9.01 10.63 -6.93
C HIS A 87 -10.16 9.94 -6.19
N THR A 88 -11.39 10.44 -6.33
CA THR A 88 -12.59 9.80 -5.75
C THR A 88 -12.80 8.38 -6.29
N ARG A 89 -12.66 8.17 -7.60
CA ARG A 89 -12.74 6.83 -8.21
C ARG A 89 -11.61 5.91 -7.72
N LEU A 90 -10.40 6.42 -7.56
CA LEU A 90 -9.28 5.67 -6.98
C LEU A 90 -9.61 5.22 -5.55
N SER A 91 -10.24 6.06 -4.72
CA SER A 91 -10.67 5.67 -3.37
C SER A 91 -11.62 4.47 -3.38
N TYR A 92 -12.63 4.48 -4.26
CA TYR A 92 -13.54 3.32 -4.42
C TYR A 92 -12.81 2.08 -4.95
N LEU A 93 -11.91 2.24 -5.92
CA LEU A 93 -11.07 1.14 -6.40
C LEU A 93 -10.18 0.56 -5.28
N GLY A 94 -9.62 1.43 -4.44
CA GLY A 94 -8.83 1.04 -3.28
C GLY A 94 -9.63 0.17 -2.31
N MET A 95 -10.88 0.54 -1.99
CA MET A 95 -11.79 -0.29 -1.20
C MET A 95 -12.07 -1.63 -1.89
N ALA A 96 -12.35 -1.60 -3.19
CA ALA A 96 -12.60 -2.81 -3.99
C ALA A 96 -11.40 -3.76 -4.08
N LEU A 97 -10.16 -3.26 -3.92
CA LEU A 97 -8.95 -4.08 -3.86
C LEU A 97 -8.64 -4.55 -2.43
N LEU A 98 -8.79 -3.67 -1.45
CA LEU A 98 -8.40 -3.93 -0.05
C LEU A 98 -9.34 -4.93 0.62
N VAL A 99 -10.65 -4.78 0.44
CA VAL A 99 -11.65 -5.68 1.06
C VAL A 99 -11.41 -7.15 0.67
N PRO A 100 -11.39 -7.53 -0.62
CA PRO A 100 -11.14 -8.93 -0.99
C PRO A 100 -9.72 -9.38 -0.61
N HIS A 101 -8.73 -8.49 -0.60
CA HIS A 101 -7.38 -8.83 -0.16
C HIS A 101 -7.35 -9.27 1.32
N VAL A 102 -7.98 -8.48 2.19
CA VAL A 102 -8.09 -8.80 3.63
C VAL A 102 -8.94 -10.05 3.84
N LEU A 103 -10.08 -10.17 3.15
CA LEU A 103 -10.92 -11.37 3.22
C LEU A 103 -10.18 -12.63 2.77
N ALA A 104 -9.39 -12.55 1.70
CA ALA A 104 -8.57 -13.68 1.25
C ALA A 104 -7.53 -14.05 2.32
N ALA A 105 -6.82 -13.07 2.89
CA ALA A 105 -5.84 -13.33 3.96
C ALA A 105 -6.48 -13.98 5.20
N LEU A 106 -7.68 -13.53 5.59
CA LEU A 106 -8.45 -14.12 6.68
C LEU A 106 -8.97 -15.52 6.34
N TRP A 107 -9.49 -15.74 5.14
CA TRP A 107 -9.95 -17.06 4.68
C TRP A 107 -8.81 -18.07 4.70
N HIS A 108 -7.63 -17.66 4.25
CA HIS A 108 -6.39 -18.44 4.27
C HIS A 108 -5.99 -18.84 5.71
N HIS A 109 -6.13 -17.92 6.67
CA HIS A 109 -5.81 -18.18 8.08
C HIS A 109 -6.86 -19.03 8.81
N LEU A 110 -8.15 -18.72 8.65
CA LEU A 110 -9.24 -19.30 9.45
C LEU A 110 -9.76 -20.62 8.90
N ILE A 111 -9.78 -20.79 7.57
CA ILE A 111 -10.38 -21.96 6.91
C ILE A 111 -9.29 -22.87 6.34
N ARG A 112 -8.31 -22.28 5.66
CA ARG A 112 -7.21 -23.07 5.06
C ARG A 112 -6.10 -23.38 6.05
N HIS A 113 -6.10 -22.74 7.22
CA HIS A 113 -5.09 -22.88 8.27
C HIS A 113 -3.65 -22.80 7.75
N ASP A 114 -3.40 -21.89 6.83
CA ASP A 114 -2.07 -21.69 6.27
C ASP A 114 -1.32 -20.49 6.89
N ASP A 115 -0.01 -20.48 6.69
CA ASP A 115 0.88 -19.45 7.23
C ASP A 115 0.89 -18.15 6.41
N VAL A 116 -0.07 -17.93 5.52
CA VAL A 116 -0.07 -16.74 4.65
C VAL A 116 -0.18 -15.45 5.48
N LEU A 117 -1.09 -15.41 6.45
CA LEU A 117 -1.25 -14.26 7.34
C LEU A 117 -0.05 -14.11 8.29
N SER A 118 0.47 -15.23 8.80
CA SER A 118 1.66 -15.26 9.67
C SER A 118 2.90 -14.68 9.00
N ARG A 119 2.99 -14.73 7.65
CA ARG A 119 4.08 -14.13 6.87
C ARG A 119 3.94 -12.61 6.69
N MET A 120 2.75 -12.04 6.91
CA MET A 120 2.51 -10.60 6.91
C MET A 120 2.73 -9.98 8.31
N LEU A 121 2.69 -10.80 9.36
CA LEU A 121 2.87 -10.37 10.74
C LEU A 121 4.34 -10.44 11.18
N PRO A 122 4.86 -9.41 11.86
CA PRO A 122 6.26 -9.38 12.27
C PRO A 122 6.65 -10.35 13.42
N ARG A 123 5.74 -11.17 13.98
CA ARG A 123 5.98 -11.84 15.27
C ARG A 123 5.42 -13.27 15.40
N ILE A 124 6.03 -14.22 14.69
CA ILE A 124 6.13 -15.65 15.07
C ILE A 124 7.55 -16.18 14.77
N ALA A 125 8.32 -15.50 13.90
CA ALA A 125 9.70 -15.87 13.56
C ALA A 125 10.74 -15.61 14.68
N ALA A 126 10.40 -14.81 15.70
CA ALA A 126 11.34 -14.42 16.76
C ALA A 126 11.47 -15.47 17.87
N GLU A 127 10.39 -16.17 18.23
CA GLU A 127 10.38 -17.07 19.40
C GLU A 127 11.16 -18.38 19.17
N ARG A 128 11.22 -18.87 17.93
CA ARG A 128 11.99 -20.09 17.59
C ARG A 128 13.51 -19.91 17.60
N ARG A 129 14.02 -18.66 17.63
CA ARG A 129 15.46 -18.38 17.70
C ARG A 129 15.98 -18.28 19.13
N GLY A 130 15.12 -18.02 20.12
CA GLY A 130 15.50 -17.95 21.53
C GLY A 130 15.60 -19.32 22.21
N ALA A 131 14.75 -20.27 21.83
CA ALA A 131 14.64 -21.58 22.48
C ALA A 131 15.78 -22.57 22.17
N GLY A 132 16.69 -22.25 21.23
CA GLY A 132 17.80 -23.12 20.84
C GLY A 132 19.17 -22.71 21.38
N SER A 133 19.25 -21.74 22.29
CA SER A 133 20.52 -21.15 22.77
C SER A 133 20.85 -21.44 24.24
N SER A 134 20.11 -22.34 24.87
CA SER A 134 20.36 -22.80 26.24
C SER A 134 20.64 -24.30 26.26
N THR A 135 21.85 -24.70 25.85
CA THR A 135 22.51 -25.96 26.26
C THR A 135 24.01 -25.84 26.04
#